data_AF-A0A962X731-F1
#
_entry.id   AF-A0A962X731-F1
#
_cell.length_a   1.000
_cell.length_b   1.000
_cell.length_c   1.000
_cell.angle_alpha   90.00
_cell.angle_beta   90.00
_cell.angle_gamma   90.00
#
_symmetry.space_group_name_H-M   'P 1'
#
loop_
_entity.id
_entity.type
_entity.pdbx_description
1 polymer ?
#
loop_
_entity_poly.entity_id
_entity_poly.type
_entity_poly.pdbx_seq_one_letter_code
_entity_poly.pdbx_strand_id
1 'polypeptide(L)'
;MNGQTIKNLPEALDHLEQIFEGRVLRALRRLGVPTRDDLQGIARRLQEINEQIRELAGDRQTIMTAQAANFDDLKLITGIGPVLENKLNAAGIQRYEQIAALTGADIEKLETEVIHLNGRIRRDGWIGQAKELHVKKYGELT
;
A
#
# COMPACT_ATOMS: atom_id res chain seq x y z
N MET A 1 78.12 3.01 7.05
CA MET A 1 76.92 2.96 6.18
C MET A 1 75.82 2.24 6.96
N ASN A 2 74.54 2.60 6.77
CA ASN A 2 73.32 2.02 7.39
C ASN A 2 72.68 2.82 8.54
N GLY A 3 72.41 4.12 8.32
CA GLY A 3 71.63 4.97 9.24
C GLY A 3 70.34 5.57 8.66
N GLN A 4 70.05 5.35 7.38
CA GLN A 4 68.86 5.89 6.70
C GLN A 4 67.66 4.94 6.69
N THR A 5 67.84 3.67 7.03
CA THR A 5 66.80 2.63 6.86
C THR A 5 65.71 2.66 7.93
N ILE A 6 65.97 3.21 9.14
CA ILE A 6 65.02 3.11 10.27
C ILE A 6 64.03 4.29 10.33
N LYS A 7 64.29 5.40 9.61
CA LYS A 7 63.42 6.59 9.65
C LYS A 7 62.17 6.49 8.75
N ASN A 8 62.17 5.57 7.80
CA ASN A 8 61.07 5.38 6.84
C ASN A 8 60.20 4.15 7.15
N LEU A 9 60.40 3.52 8.32
CA LEU A 9 59.63 2.36 8.77
C LEU A 9 58.12 2.64 8.89
N PRO A 10 57.67 3.77 9.45
CA PRO A 10 56.24 4.08 9.55
C PRO A 10 55.58 4.17 8.17
N GLU A 11 56.18 4.90 7.24
CA GLU A 11 55.68 5.07 5.87
C GLU A 11 55.66 3.74 5.08
N ALA A 12 56.64 2.87 5.32
CA ALA A 12 56.66 1.53 4.74
C ALA A 12 55.58 0.60 5.32
N LEU A 13 55.26 0.73 6.61
CA LEU A 13 54.16 0.00 7.25
C LEU A 13 52.81 0.49 6.74
N ASP A 14 52.62 1.80 6.60
CA ASP A 14 51.41 2.40 6.04
C ASP A 14 51.19 1.92 4.58
N HIS A 15 52.26 1.86 3.78
CA HIS A 15 52.19 1.36 2.40
C HIS A 15 51.83 -0.13 2.34
N LEU A 16 52.39 -0.94 3.25
CA LEU A 16 52.06 -2.37 3.34
C LEU A 16 50.62 -2.59 3.79
N GLU A 17 50.13 -1.79 4.74
CA GLU A 17 48.74 -1.80 5.19
C GLU A 17 47.79 -1.46 4.05
N GLN A 18 48.08 -0.40 3.28
CA GLN A 18 47.29 -0.02 2.10
C GLN A 18 47.24 -1.13 1.03
N ILE A 19 48.37 -1.80 0.77
CA ILE A 19 48.41 -2.95 -0.15
C ILE A 19 47.57 -4.12 0.39
N PHE A 20 47.68 -4.40 1.70
CA PHE A 20 46.95 -5.47 2.35
C PHE A 20 45.45 -5.25 2.29
N GLU A 21 44.96 -4.08 2.70
CA GLU A 21 43.55 -3.69 2.63
C GLU A 21 43.00 -3.82 1.20
N GLY A 22 43.74 -3.30 0.21
CA GLY A 22 43.36 -3.41 -1.19
C GLY A 22 43.26 -4.85 -1.68
N ARG A 23 44.11 -5.76 -1.18
CA ARG A 23 44.04 -7.19 -1.53
C ARG A 23 42.88 -7.90 -0.81
N VAL A 24 42.62 -7.58 0.45
CA VAL A 24 41.50 -8.13 1.23
C VAL A 24 40.17 -7.74 0.58
N LEU A 25 39.97 -6.47 0.21
CA LEU A 25 38.75 -6.01 -0.47
C LEU A 25 38.51 -6.71 -1.81
N ARG A 26 39.58 -6.97 -2.59
CA ARG A 26 39.47 -7.74 -3.84
C ARG A 26 39.14 -9.21 -3.60
N ALA A 27 39.70 -9.82 -2.56
CA ALA A 27 39.40 -11.20 -2.19
C ALA A 27 37.96 -11.37 -1.73
N LEU A 28 37.46 -10.48 -0.86
CA LEU A 28 36.08 -10.47 -0.39
C LEU A 28 35.09 -10.36 -1.57
N ARG A 29 35.34 -9.41 -2.49
CA ARG A 29 34.52 -9.28 -3.71
C ARG A 29 34.58 -10.51 -4.59
N ARG A 30 35.76 -11.12 -4.78
CA ARG A 30 35.93 -12.34 -5.59
C ARG A 30 35.24 -13.56 -4.99
N LEU A 31 35.17 -13.62 -3.66
CA LEU A 31 34.46 -14.67 -2.91
C LEU A 31 32.95 -14.38 -2.78
N GLY A 32 32.47 -13.26 -3.31
CA GLY A 32 31.07 -12.85 -3.22
C GLY A 32 30.63 -12.45 -1.81
N VAL A 33 31.60 -12.15 -0.92
CA VAL A 33 31.31 -11.74 0.47
C VAL A 33 31.08 -10.23 0.49
N PRO A 34 29.87 -9.76 0.87
CA PRO A 34 29.56 -8.34 0.95
C PRO A 34 30.46 -7.63 1.95
N THR A 35 30.97 -6.46 1.57
CA THR A 35 31.79 -5.64 2.46
C THR A 35 30.92 -4.78 3.36
N ARG A 36 31.54 -4.18 4.38
CA ARG A 36 30.85 -3.26 5.31
C ARG A 36 30.19 -2.09 4.57
N ASP A 37 30.80 -1.59 3.50
CA ASP A 37 30.26 -0.49 2.70
C ASP A 37 29.03 -0.92 1.90
N ASP A 38 29.04 -2.15 1.36
CA ASP A 38 27.88 -2.72 0.66
C ASP A 38 26.69 -2.85 1.62
N LEU A 39 26.93 -3.34 2.84
CA LEU A 39 25.90 -3.47 3.87
C LEU A 39 25.35 -2.12 4.31
N GLN A 40 26.20 -1.10 4.44
CA GLN A 40 25.76 0.27 4.73
C GLN A 40 24.93 0.87 3.59
N GLY A 41 25.33 0.63 2.34
CA GLY A 41 24.58 1.07 1.16
C GLY A 41 23.19 0.43 1.09
N ILE A 42 23.10 -0.87 1.39
CA ILE A 42 21.82 -1.59 1.47
C ILE A 42 20.96 -1.05 2.61
N ALA A 43 21.55 -0.82 3.80
CA ALA A 43 20.82 -0.29 4.95
C ALA A 43 20.22 1.10 4.67
N ARG A 44 20.96 1.98 4.00
CA ARG A 44 20.46 3.31 3.60
C ARG A 44 19.30 3.21 2.61
N ARG A 45 19.44 2.38 1.57
CA ARG A 45 18.35 2.15 0.59
C ARG A 45 17.10 1.58 1.24
N LEU A 46 17.26 0.67 2.21
CA LEU A 46 16.13 0.12 2.96
C LEU A 46 15.41 1.21 3.77
N GLN A 47 16.14 2.15 4.37
CA GLN A 47 15.54 3.28 5.08
C GLN A 47 14.75 4.20 4.13
N GLU A 48 15.33 4.57 2.99
CA GLU A 48 14.64 5.39 1.97
C GLU A 48 13.35 4.71 1.48
N ILE A 49 13.40 3.40 1.19
CA ILE A 49 12.24 2.64 0.77
C ILE A 49 11.17 2.61 1.88
N ASN A 50 11.57 2.39 3.13
CA ASN A 50 10.63 2.37 4.26
C ASN A 50 9.97 3.73 4.48
N GLU A 51 10.71 4.84 4.30
CA GLU A 51 10.17 6.20 4.38
C GLU A 51 9.16 6.46 3.26
N GLN A 52 9.50 6.13 2.00
CA GLN A 52 8.59 6.26 0.86
C GLN A 52 7.31 5.44 1.04
N ILE A 53 7.42 4.19 1.52
CA ILE A 53 6.25 3.35 1.79
C ILE A 53 5.36 4.00 2.86
N ARG A 54 5.95 4.61 3.89
CA ARG A 54 5.20 5.27 4.96
C ARG A 54 4.47 6.52 4.47
N GLU A 55 5.09 7.33 3.63
CA GLU A 55 4.47 8.49 3.00
C GLU A 55 3.31 8.08 2.09
N LEU A 56 3.54 7.12 1.18
CA LEU A 56 2.50 6.58 0.30
C LEU A 56 1.35 5.94 1.08
N ALA A 57 1.64 5.25 2.20
CA ALA A 57 0.63 4.67 3.07
C ALA A 57 -0.17 5.76 3.81
N GLY A 58 0.50 6.82 4.28
CA GLY A 58 -0.13 7.97 4.91
C GLY A 58 -1.08 8.69 3.95
N ASP A 59 -0.61 8.99 2.74
CA ASP A 59 -1.41 9.63 1.69
C ASP A 59 -2.58 8.74 1.25
N ARG A 60 -2.36 7.43 1.12
CA ARG A 60 -3.45 6.50 0.85
C ARG A 60 -4.47 6.49 1.99
N GLN A 61 -4.03 6.51 3.25
CA GLN A 61 -4.94 6.53 4.39
C GLN A 61 -5.73 7.84 4.47
N THR A 62 -5.13 8.99 4.20
CA THR A 62 -5.85 10.27 4.16
C THR A 62 -6.83 10.35 2.99
N ILE A 63 -6.48 9.84 1.82
CA ILE A 63 -7.39 9.72 0.68
C ILE A 63 -8.55 8.77 1.01
N MET A 64 -8.26 7.62 1.63
CA MET A 64 -9.29 6.65 2.02
C MET A 64 -10.21 7.20 3.13
N THR A 65 -9.70 7.97 4.10
CA THR A 65 -10.55 8.59 5.14
C THR A 65 -11.39 9.74 4.60
N ALA A 66 -10.84 10.58 3.72
CA ALA A 66 -11.58 11.65 3.04
C ALA A 66 -12.67 11.09 2.10
N GLN A 67 -12.38 9.97 1.44
CA GLN A 67 -13.36 9.23 0.63
C GLN A 67 -14.42 8.55 1.51
N ALA A 68 -14.02 7.88 2.60
CA ALA A 68 -14.95 7.26 3.54
C ALA A 68 -15.89 8.26 4.22
N ALA A 69 -15.45 9.50 4.44
CA ALA A 69 -16.32 10.57 4.95
C ALA A 69 -17.48 10.92 4.01
N ASN A 70 -17.34 10.65 2.71
CA ASN A 70 -18.37 10.89 1.69
C ASN A 70 -19.14 9.62 1.30
N PHE A 71 -18.76 8.46 1.84
CA PHE A 71 -19.37 7.17 1.51
C PHE A 71 -20.29 6.70 2.64
N ASP A 72 -21.34 6.00 2.25
CA ASP A 72 -22.20 5.29 3.17
C ASP A 72 -21.65 3.90 3.45
N ASP A 73 -21.92 3.39 4.66
CA ASP A 73 -21.56 2.02 5.02
C ASP A 73 -22.60 1.06 4.43
N LEU A 74 -22.37 0.64 3.18
CA LEU A 74 -23.31 -0.21 2.46
C LEU A 74 -23.45 -1.60 3.12
N LYS A 75 -22.50 -2.02 3.96
CA LYS A 75 -22.60 -3.28 4.73
C LYS A 75 -23.74 -3.27 5.75
N LEU A 76 -24.32 -2.10 6.06
CA LEU A 76 -25.53 -2.03 6.89
C LEU A 76 -26.77 -2.61 6.19
N ILE A 77 -26.74 -2.77 4.87
CA ILE A 77 -27.79 -3.45 4.11
C ILE A 77 -27.58 -4.96 4.21
N THR A 78 -28.60 -5.67 4.67
CA THR A 78 -28.58 -7.12 4.83
C THR A 78 -28.31 -7.80 3.48
N GLY A 79 -27.25 -8.60 3.42
CA GLY A 79 -26.81 -9.28 2.20
C GLY A 79 -25.62 -8.63 1.50
N ILE A 80 -25.22 -7.42 1.91
CA ILE A 80 -24.00 -6.74 1.44
C ILE A 80 -22.85 -7.03 2.40
N GLY A 81 -21.91 -7.86 1.97
CA GLY A 81 -20.64 -8.10 2.68
C GLY A 81 -19.51 -7.17 2.19
N PRO A 82 -18.35 -7.15 2.86
CA PRO A 82 -17.22 -6.27 2.51
C PRO A 82 -16.74 -6.41 1.06
N VAL A 83 -16.75 -7.64 0.53
CA VAL A 83 -16.38 -7.91 -0.88
C VAL A 83 -17.36 -7.26 -1.85
N LEU A 84 -18.64 -7.27 -1.50
CA LEU A 84 -19.72 -6.75 -2.32
C LEU A 84 -19.75 -5.22 -2.28
N GLU A 85 -19.60 -4.65 -1.09
CA GLU A 85 -19.39 -3.21 -0.90
C GLU A 85 -18.22 -2.71 -1.75
N ASN A 86 -17.09 -3.40 -1.76
CA ASN A 86 -15.95 -3.01 -2.61
C ASN A 86 -16.28 -3.02 -4.11
N LYS A 87 -17.05 -4.02 -4.58
CA LYS A 87 -17.49 -4.08 -5.98
C LYS A 87 -18.46 -2.95 -6.32
N LEU A 88 -19.40 -2.63 -5.42
CA LEU A 88 -20.34 -1.52 -5.58
C LEU A 88 -19.59 -0.18 -5.60
N ASN A 89 -18.66 0.02 -4.67
CA ASN A 89 -17.81 1.20 -4.60
C ASN A 89 -16.97 1.38 -5.87
N ALA A 90 -16.43 0.28 -6.42
CA ALA A 90 -15.69 0.29 -7.69
C ALA A 90 -16.59 0.59 -8.89
N ALA A 91 -17.87 0.20 -8.84
CA ALA A 91 -18.88 0.56 -9.83
C ALA A 91 -19.45 1.98 -9.63
N GLY A 92 -18.95 2.75 -8.65
CA GLY A 92 -19.39 4.13 -8.37
C GLY A 92 -20.65 4.24 -7.49
N ILE A 93 -21.13 3.12 -6.94
CA ILE A 93 -22.24 3.09 -5.99
C ILE A 93 -21.65 3.11 -4.59
N GLN A 94 -21.70 4.28 -3.96
CA GLN A 94 -21.01 4.57 -2.70
C GLN A 94 -21.96 5.17 -1.64
N ARG A 95 -23.21 5.50 -2.01
CA ARG A 95 -24.22 6.10 -1.13
C ARG A 95 -25.54 5.34 -1.15
N TYR A 96 -26.28 5.39 -0.04
CA TYR A 96 -27.60 4.76 0.10
C TYR A 96 -28.60 5.33 -0.90
N GLU A 97 -28.52 6.63 -1.24
CA GLU A 97 -29.39 7.27 -2.23
C GLU A 97 -29.28 6.60 -3.61
N GLN A 98 -28.06 6.19 -3.99
CA GLN A 98 -27.81 5.59 -5.30
C GLN A 98 -28.42 4.20 -5.37
N ILE A 99 -28.33 3.43 -4.28
CA ILE A 99 -29.00 2.12 -4.16
C ILE A 99 -30.53 2.30 -4.15
N ALA A 100 -31.04 3.30 -3.43
CA ALA A 100 -32.46 3.61 -3.35
C ALA A 100 -33.06 4.05 -4.70
N ALA A 101 -32.25 4.64 -5.58
CA ALA A 101 -32.63 5.13 -6.90
C ALA A 101 -32.39 4.12 -8.04
N LEU A 102 -31.88 2.91 -7.76
CA LEU A 102 -31.63 1.90 -8.78
C LEU A 102 -32.92 1.53 -9.53
N THR A 103 -32.88 1.62 -10.85
CA THR A 103 -33.98 1.16 -11.70
C THR A 103 -33.91 -0.35 -11.93
N GLY A 104 -34.98 -0.93 -12.46
CA GLY A 104 -35.01 -2.36 -12.80
C GLY A 104 -33.88 -2.79 -13.75
N ALA A 105 -33.50 -1.91 -14.69
CA ALA A 105 -32.41 -2.15 -15.63
C ALA A 105 -31.03 -2.03 -14.97
N ASP A 106 -30.87 -1.10 -14.02
CA ASP A 106 -29.62 -0.94 -13.27
C ASP A 106 -29.38 -2.16 -12.38
N ILE A 107 -30.43 -2.69 -11.74
CA ILE A 107 -30.38 -3.93 -10.96
C ILE A 107 -29.88 -5.08 -11.84
N GLU A 108 -30.46 -5.25 -13.04
CA GLU A 108 -30.10 -6.35 -13.94
C GLU A 108 -28.63 -6.26 -14.39
N LYS A 109 -28.16 -5.06 -14.73
CA LYS A 109 -26.74 -4.81 -15.04
C LYS A 109 -25.85 -5.08 -13.84
N LEU A 110 -26.23 -4.62 -12.65
CA LEU A 110 -25.46 -4.84 -11.44
C LEU A 110 -25.33 -6.34 -11.14
N GLU A 111 -26.45 -7.06 -11.18
CA GLU A 111 -26.53 -8.50 -10.92
C GLU A 111 -25.73 -9.31 -11.93
N THR A 112 -25.69 -8.90 -13.21
CA THR A 112 -25.02 -9.63 -14.30
C THR A 112 -23.54 -9.28 -14.43
N GLU A 113 -23.18 -7.99 -14.39
CA GLU A 113 -21.85 -7.50 -14.77
C GLU A 113 -20.95 -7.21 -13.56
N VAL A 114 -21.53 -6.83 -12.41
CA VAL A 114 -20.76 -6.35 -11.25
C VAL A 114 -20.71 -7.41 -10.16
N ILE A 115 -21.87 -7.80 -9.66
CA ILE A 115 -21.95 -8.63 -8.44
C ILE A 115 -22.07 -10.12 -8.75
N HIS A 116 -22.55 -10.49 -9.94
CA HIS A 116 -22.75 -11.88 -10.37
C HIS A 116 -23.65 -12.65 -9.39
N LEU A 117 -24.70 -11.97 -8.90
CA LEU A 117 -25.65 -12.50 -7.91
C LEU A 117 -27.06 -12.31 -8.45
N ASN A 118 -27.63 -13.37 -9.01
CA ASN A 118 -28.94 -13.33 -9.63
C ASN A 118 -30.06 -13.15 -8.58
N GLY A 119 -30.81 -12.05 -8.70
CA GLY A 119 -32.02 -11.77 -7.92
C GLY A 119 -31.81 -11.39 -6.44
N ARG A 120 -30.57 -11.31 -5.95
CA ARG A 120 -30.32 -11.03 -4.52
C ARG A 120 -30.71 -9.60 -4.12
N ILE A 121 -30.53 -8.63 -5.01
CA ILE A 121 -30.86 -7.22 -4.71
C ILE A 121 -32.34 -7.07 -4.38
N ARG A 122 -33.19 -7.78 -5.16
CA ARG A 122 -34.64 -7.79 -4.97
C ARG A 122 -35.07 -8.69 -3.81
N ARG A 123 -34.51 -9.90 -3.71
CA ARG A 123 -34.87 -10.88 -2.67
C ARG A 123 -34.54 -10.39 -1.26
N ASP A 124 -33.37 -9.77 -1.12
CA ASP A 124 -32.90 -9.25 0.16
C ASP A 124 -33.39 -7.80 0.38
N GLY A 125 -34.16 -7.22 -0.53
CA GLY A 125 -34.84 -5.94 -0.35
C GLY A 125 -33.91 -4.73 -0.19
N TRP A 126 -32.77 -4.71 -0.91
CA TRP A 126 -31.73 -3.70 -0.71
C TRP A 126 -32.23 -2.27 -0.91
N ILE A 127 -33.12 -2.04 -1.90
CA ILE A 127 -33.67 -0.71 -2.19
C ILE A 127 -34.44 -0.16 -0.98
N GLY A 128 -35.25 -1.00 -0.32
CA GLY A 128 -36.02 -0.60 0.86
C GLY A 128 -35.10 -0.27 2.03
N GLN A 129 -34.14 -1.14 2.33
CA GLN A 129 -33.16 -0.93 3.39
C GLN A 129 -32.30 0.33 3.14
N ALA A 130 -31.90 0.57 1.90
CA ALA A 130 -31.13 1.76 1.53
C ALA A 130 -31.94 3.04 1.76
N LYS A 131 -33.24 3.07 1.44
CA LYS A 131 -34.10 4.22 1.74
C LYS A 131 -34.19 4.48 3.25
N GLU A 132 -34.41 3.45 4.05
CA GLU A 132 -34.46 3.58 5.52
C GLU A 132 -33.14 4.08 6.10
N LEU A 133 -32.02 3.54 5.64
CA LEU A 133 -30.69 3.95 6.07
C LEU A 133 -30.33 5.37 5.64
N HIS A 134 -30.74 5.77 4.43
CA HIS A 134 -30.59 7.15 3.97
C HIS A 134 -31.37 8.09 4.87
N VAL A 135 -32.65 7.80 5.13
CA VAL A 135 -33.49 8.65 5.99
C VAL A 135 -32.92 8.75 7.40
N LYS A 136 -32.42 7.64 7.94
CA LYS A 136 -31.79 7.61 9.26
C LYS A 136 -30.51 8.44 9.35
N LYS A 137 -29.73 8.52 8.26
CA LYS A 137 -28.43 9.22 8.25
C LYS A 137 -28.53 10.69 7.81
N TYR A 138 -29.42 11.01 6.86
CA TYR A 138 -29.50 12.31 6.21
C TYR A 138 -30.83 13.07 6.42
N GLY A 139 -31.88 12.40 6.91
CA GLY A 139 -33.23 12.97 7.00
C GLY A 139 -34.11 12.60 5.79
N GLU A 140 -35.31 13.19 5.68
CA GLU A 140 -36.31 12.82 4.67
C GLU A 140 -35.76 12.75 3.23
N LEU A 141 -36.15 11.69 2.51
CA LEU A 141 -35.92 11.54 1.08
C LEU A 141 -36.78 12.58 0.34
N THR A 142 -36.18 13.68 -0.12
CA THR A 142 -36.86 14.65 -1.01
C THR A 142 -36.74 14.18 -2.46
#